data_AF-A0A2E9Z650-F1
#
_entry.id   AF-A0A2E9Z650-F1
#
_cell.length_a   1.000
_cell.length_b   1.000
_cell.length_c   1.000
_cell.angle_alpha   90.00
_cell.angle_beta   90.00
_cell.angle_gamma   90.00
#
_symmetry.space_group_name_H-M   'P 1'
#
loop_
_entity.id
_entity.type
_entity.pdbx_description
1 polymer ?
#
loop_
_entity_poly.entity_id
_entity_poly.type
_entity_poly.pdbx_seq_one_letter_code
_entity_poly.pdbx_strand_id
1 'polypeptide(L)'
;MGPEEKPSDGEAVTAQARFVDGENDTIIERSKRLVWMKDDTYQLTSKWMSWIQVRDYAEELNKKRYAGYSNWRMPTTAEIKSLYDKKHSNKDHWGQEVPLNEIFNPGFGFLCWTSEVRNKIQAVRFGFRRGLTTFDDVYRPSRGASRLVRDIPKKV
;
A
#
# COMPACT_ATOMS: atom_id res chain seq x y z
N MET A 1 5.39 -2.21 -61.36
CA MET A 1 4.65 -2.67 -60.17
C MET A 1 5.62 -3.47 -59.31
N GLY A 2 6.35 -2.79 -58.43
CA GLY A 2 7.03 -3.42 -57.29
C GLY A 2 6.21 -3.08 -56.05
N PRO A 3 6.03 -4.00 -55.08
CA PRO A 3 5.29 -3.66 -53.87
C PRO A 3 6.12 -2.70 -53.01
N GLU A 4 5.49 -1.59 -52.62
CA GLU A 4 6.00 -0.65 -51.62
C GLU A 4 6.13 -1.36 -50.26
N GLU A 5 7.34 -1.38 -49.70
CA GLU A 5 7.56 -1.72 -48.30
C GLU A 5 6.97 -0.61 -47.42
N LYS A 6 5.92 -0.95 -46.67
CA LYS A 6 5.44 -0.12 -45.57
C LYS A 6 6.46 -0.16 -44.43
N PRO A 7 6.83 0.99 -43.82
CA PRO A 7 7.73 0.97 -42.68
C PRO A 7 7.06 0.31 -41.47
N SER A 8 7.81 -0.56 -40.80
CA SER A 8 7.42 -1.28 -39.59
C SER A 8 7.12 -0.30 -38.47
N ASP A 9 5.94 -0.47 -37.86
CA ASP A 9 5.45 0.31 -36.74
C ASP A 9 6.51 0.44 -35.64
N GLY A 10 6.72 1.70 -35.21
CA GLY A 10 7.61 2.04 -34.13
C GLY A 10 7.25 1.31 -32.84
N GLU A 11 8.29 0.83 -32.15
CA GLU A 11 8.21 0.46 -30.75
C GLU A 11 7.66 1.66 -29.96
N ALA A 12 6.36 1.61 -29.65
CA ALA A 12 5.79 2.41 -28.60
C ALA A 12 6.56 2.07 -27.31
N VAL A 13 7.35 3.03 -26.84
CA VAL A 13 7.99 2.99 -25.52
C VAL A 13 6.84 2.92 -24.49
N THR A 14 6.42 1.71 -24.15
CA THR A 14 5.34 1.50 -23.19
C THR A 14 5.88 1.90 -21.84
N ALA A 15 5.37 3.02 -21.31
CA ALA A 15 5.70 3.49 -19.98
C ALA A 15 5.48 2.33 -18.99
N GLN A 16 6.56 1.87 -18.36
CA GLN A 16 6.47 0.72 -17.48
C GLN A 16 5.51 1.01 -16.33
N ALA A 17 4.51 0.14 -16.15
CA ALA A 17 3.49 0.32 -15.12
C ALA A 17 4.14 0.48 -13.74
N ARG A 18 3.74 1.52 -12.99
CA ARG A 18 4.30 1.84 -11.67
C ARG A 18 4.17 0.66 -10.68
N PHE A 19 3.00 0.01 -10.72
CA PHE A 19 2.67 -1.16 -9.91
C PHE A 19 2.58 -2.39 -10.81
N VAL A 20 3.10 -3.50 -10.31
CA VAL A 20 3.04 -4.81 -10.97
C VAL A 20 2.56 -5.82 -9.94
N ASP A 21 1.66 -6.71 -10.32
CA ASP A 21 1.26 -7.82 -9.46
C ASP A 21 2.48 -8.68 -9.10
N GLY A 22 2.64 -8.94 -7.81
CA GLY A 22 3.60 -9.89 -7.28
C GLY A 22 2.92 -11.23 -6.99
N GLU A 23 3.73 -12.19 -6.55
CA GLU A 23 3.24 -13.47 -6.04
C GLU A 23 2.61 -13.31 -4.63
N ASN A 24 1.81 -14.30 -4.20
CA ASN A 24 1.26 -14.39 -2.84
C ASN A 24 0.51 -13.13 -2.37
N ASP A 25 -0.36 -12.58 -3.21
CA ASP A 25 -1.16 -11.39 -2.91
C ASP A 25 -0.34 -10.15 -2.51
N THR A 26 0.77 -9.96 -3.22
CA THR A 26 1.62 -8.77 -3.10
C THR A 26 1.60 -7.91 -4.36
N ILE A 27 2.04 -6.66 -4.22
CA ILE A 27 2.17 -5.70 -5.30
C ILE A 27 3.58 -5.11 -5.26
N ILE A 28 4.27 -5.13 -6.40
CA ILE A 28 5.63 -4.61 -6.55
C ILE A 28 5.55 -3.18 -7.09
N GLU A 29 6.08 -2.22 -6.34
CA GLU A 29 6.30 -0.83 -6.79
C GLU A 29 7.77 -0.64 -7.16
N ARG A 30 8.10 -0.85 -8.44
CA ARG A 30 9.49 -0.88 -8.92
C ARG A 30 10.22 0.45 -8.72
N SER A 31 9.52 1.57 -8.94
CA SER A 31 10.09 2.92 -8.85
C SER A 31 10.59 3.27 -7.45
N LYS A 32 9.95 2.74 -6.40
CA LYS A 32 10.36 2.92 -5.00
C LYS A 32 11.05 1.71 -4.40
N ARG A 33 11.14 0.61 -5.14
CA ARG A 33 11.67 -0.67 -4.66
C ARG A 33 10.92 -1.17 -3.42
N LEU A 34 9.60 -1.06 -3.44
CA LEU A 34 8.73 -1.51 -2.36
C LEU A 34 7.90 -2.70 -2.82
N VAL A 35 7.51 -3.53 -1.86
CA VAL A 35 6.44 -4.52 -2.03
C VAL A 35 5.37 -4.24 -1.00
N TRP A 36 4.14 -4.11 -1.48
CA TRP A 36 2.95 -3.85 -0.70
C TRP A 36 2.11 -5.12 -0.58
N MET A 37 1.42 -5.31 0.54
CA MET A 37 0.33 -6.29 0.60
C MET A 37 -0.85 -5.81 -0.25
N LYS A 38 -1.59 -6.72 -0.91
CA LYS A 38 -2.86 -6.44 -1.61
C LYS A 38 -4.04 -6.19 -0.69
N ASP A 39 -3.97 -6.71 0.53
CA ASP A 39 -4.93 -6.46 1.60
C ASP A 39 -4.27 -5.67 2.73
N ASP A 40 -5.05 -4.81 3.39
CA ASP A 40 -4.61 -4.16 4.63
C ASP A 40 -4.92 -5.02 5.87
N THR A 41 -4.45 -4.60 7.04
CA THR A 41 -4.69 -5.35 8.28
C THR A 41 -6.18 -5.54 8.61
N TYR A 42 -7.07 -4.64 8.17
CA TYR A 42 -8.51 -4.80 8.39
C TYR A 42 -9.06 -5.91 7.50
N GLN A 43 -8.71 -5.94 6.21
CA GLN A 43 -9.12 -7.00 5.30
C GLN A 43 -8.62 -8.38 5.76
N LEU A 44 -7.37 -8.45 6.23
CA LEU A 44 -6.75 -9.70 6.70
C LEU A 44 -7.35 -10.25 8.00
N THR A 45 -7.94 -9.40 8.84
CA THR A 45 -8.35 -9.80 10.21
C THR A 45 -9.81 -9.51 10.55
N SER A 46 -10.51 -8.76 9.70
CA SER A 46 -11.83 -8.17 9.95
C SER A 46 -11.90 -7.35 11.26
N LYS A 47 -10.76 -6.81 11.72
CA LYS A 47 -10.65 -6.05 12.97
C LYS A 47 -9.96 -4.72 12.75
N TRP A 48 -10.50 -3.68 13.36
CA TRP A 48 -9.80 -2.41 13.50
C TRP A 48 -8.70 -2.55 14.56
N MET A 49 -7.55 -1.97 14.27
CA MET A 49 -6.35 -2.06 15.10
C MET A 49 -5.86 -0.68 15.50
N SER A 50 -5.39 -0.57 16.74
CA SER A 50 -4.58 0.57 17.17
C SER A 50 -3.22 0.53 16.50
N TRP A 51 -2.47 1.63 16.59
CA TRP A 51 -1.12 1.67 16.02
C TRP A 51 -0.23 0.58 16.62
N ILE A 52 -0.32 0.38 17.93
CA ILE A 52 0.41 -0.68 18.65
C ILE A 52 0.01 -2.07 18.12
N GLN A 53 -1.29 -2.32 17.95
CA GLN A 53 -1.77 -3.59 17.44
C GLN A 53 -1.31 -3.86 16.00
N VAL A 54 -1.27 -2.83 15.13
CA VAL A 54 -0.73 -2.97 13.77
C VAL A 54 0.76 -3.31 13.81
N ARG A 55 1.54 -2.63 14.65
CA ARG A 55 2.97 -2.92 14.84
C ARG A 55 3.16 -4.38 15.25
N ASP A 56 2.46 -4.82 16.28
CA ASP A 56 2.59 -6.17 16.83
C ASP A 56 2.12 -7.23 15.82
N TYR A 57 1.08 -6.91 15.03
CA TYR A 57 0.62 -7.78 13.95
C TYR A 57 1.65 -7.91 12.82
N ALA A 58 2.34 -6.82 12.46
CA ALA A 58 3.44 -6.89 11.49
C ALA A 58 4.57 -7.82 11.98
N GLU A 59 4.92 -7.75 13.27
CA GLU A 59 5.89 -8.68 13.88
C GLU A 59 5.40 -10.14 13.84
N GLU A 60 4.12 -10.38 14.08
CA GLU A 60 3.52 -11.71 13.98
C GLU A 60 3.59 -12.27 12.55
N LEU A 61 3.23 -11.46 11.56
CA LEU A 61 3.35 -11.83 10.14
C LEU A 61 4.80 -12.14 9.76
N ASN A 62 5.75 -11.41 10.33
CA ASN A 62 7.18 -11.65 10.10
C ASN A 62 7.64 -12.98 10.68
N LYS A 63 7.21 -13.32 11.91
CA LYS A 63 7.48 -14.63 12.53
C LYS A 63 6.87 -15.78 11.71
N LYS A 64 5.68 -15.57 11.14
CA LYS A 64 4.98 -16.54 10.28
C LYS A 64 5.49 -16.58 8.85
N ARG A 65 6.43 -15.71 8.46
CA ARG A 65 6.90 -15.55 7.09
C ARG A 65 5.76 -15.35 6.08
N TYR A 66 4.78 -14.50 6.42
CA TYR A 66 3.62 -14.26 5.57
C TYR A 66 4.02 -13.87 4.14
N ALA A 67 3.35 -14.48 3.15
CA ALA A 67 3.68 -14.38 1.72
C ALA A 67 5.14 -14.74 1.36
N GLY A 68 5.83 -15.50 2.23
CA GLY A 68 7.24 -15.91 2.08
C GLY A 68 8.25 -14.95 2.72
N TYR A 69 7.80 -13.81 3.27
CA TYR A 69 8.64 -12.71 3.73
C TYR A 69 8.55 -12.47 5.24
N SER A 70 9.63 -11.96 5.82
CA SER A 70 9.77 -11.74 7.28
C SER A 70 10.18 -10.32 7.68
N ASN A 71 9.92 -9.33 6.81
CA ASN A 71 10.33 -7.94 6.99
C ASN A 71 9.23 -6.93 6.65
N TRP A 72 7.97 -7.30 6.88
CA TRP A 72 6.82 -6.42 6.82
C TRP A 72 6.90 -5.35 7.90
N ARG A 73 6.59 -4.11 7.51
CA ARG A 73 6.56 -2.94 8.39
C ARG A 73 5.36 -2.06 8.04
N MET A 74 4.99 -1.19 8.98
CA MET A 74 4.10 -0.07 8.64
C MET A 74 4.77 0.83 7.59
N PRO A 75 3.99 1.43 6.69
CA PRO A 75 4.51 2.38 5.72
C PRO A 75 4.88 3.69 6.42
N THR A 76 5.82 4.41 5.83
CA THR A 76 6.05 5.81 6.15
C THR A 76 4.91 6.68 5.61
N THR A 77 4.80 7.89 6.14
CA THR A 77 3.85 8.91 5.68
C THR A 77 4.10 9.27 4.22
N ALA A 78 5.36 9.32 3.79
CA ALA A 78 5.71 9.61 2.40
C ALA A 78 5.28 8.48 1.46
N GLU A 79 5.52 7.22 1.85
CA GLU A 79 5.13 6.04 1.08
C GLU A 79 3.60 5.96 0.92
N ILE A 80 2.85 6.08 2.01
CA ILE A 80 1.37 5.97 1.94
C ILE A 80 0.75 7.13 1.16
N LYS A 81 1.26 8.37 1.33
CA LYS A 81 0.81 9.53 0.54
C LYS A 81 1.02 9.31 -0.94
N SER A 82 2.09 8.62 -1.31
CA SER A 82 2.39 8.37 -2.71
C SER A 82 1.42 7.41 -3.39
N LEU A 83 0.66 6.62 -2.62
CA LEU A 83 -0.40 5.75 -3.16
C LEU A 83 -1.68 6.53 -3.48
N TYR A 84 -1.85 7.74 -2.92
CA TYR A 84 -2.99 8.59 -3.19
C TYR A 84 -2.83 9.31 -4.53
N ASP A 85 -3.67 8.97 -5.50
CA ASP A 85 -3.68 9.58 -6.83
C ASP A 85 -5.12 9.72 -7.33
N LYS A 86 -5.53 10.97 -7.58
CA LYS A 86 -6.89 11.35 -8.02
C LYS A 86 -7.26 10.83 -9.40
N LYS A 87 -6.30 10.31 -10.16
CA LYS A 87 -6.55 9.64 -11.45
C LYS A 87 -7.08 8.22 -11.28
N HIS A 88 -6.99 7.66 -10.07
CA HIS A 88 -7.52 6.35 -9.75
C HIS A 88 -8.75 6.47 -8.85
N SER A 89 -9.60 5.46 -8.88
CA SER A 89 -10.74 5.31 -7.99
C SER A 89 -10.80 3.85 -7.53
N ASN A 90 -10.95 3.63 -6.24
CA ASN A 90 -11.15 2.32 -5.63
C ASN A 90 -12.11 2.49 -4.44
N LYS A 91 -12.55 1.42 -3.79
CA LYS A 91 -13.58 1.47 -2.75
C LYS A 91 -13.03 1.05 -1.39
N ASP A 92 -13.30 1.84 -0.36
CA ASP A 92 -13.02 1.46 1.02
C ASP A 92 -14.05 0.47 1.58
N HIS A 93 -13.86 0.04 2.84
CA HIS A 93 -14.75 -0.89 3.56
C HIS A 93 -16.25 -0.49 3.55
N TRP A 94 -16.57 0.81 3.44
CA TRP A 94 -17.95 1.29 3.37
C TRP A 94 -18.42 1.57 1.94
N GLY A 95 -17.66 1.11 0.94
CA GLY A 95 -17.99 1.29 -0.47
C GLY A 95 -17.80 2.73 -0.96
N GLN A 96 -17.18 3.62 -0.18
CA GLN A 96 -16.91 4.98 -0.65
C GLN A 96 -15.72 4.98 -1.60
N GLU A 97 -15.84 5.77 -2.67
CA GLU A 97 -14.76 5.95 -3.63
C GLU A 97 -13.61 6.75 -3.00
N VAL A 98 -12.40 6.24 -3.22
CA VAL A 98 -11.16 6.83 -2.74
C VAL A 98 -10.09 6.83 -3.83
N PRO A 99 -9.25 7.87 -3.92
CA PRO A 99 -8.14 7.97 -4.86
C PRO A 99 -7.00 6.97 -4.62
N LEU A 100 -7.23 5.69 -4.91
CA LEU A 100 -6.24 4.61 -4.82
C LEU A 100 -6.33 3.74 -6.07
N ASN A 101 -5.19 3.22 -6.53
CA ASN A 101 -5.14 2.31 -7.68
C ASN A 101 -5.95 1.03 -7.42
N GLU A 102 -6.67 0.54 -8.44
CA GLU A 102 -7.51 -0.68 -8.37
C GLU A 102 -6.72 -1.98 -8.27
N ILE A 103 -5.39 -1.94 -8.44
CA ILE A 103 -4.51 -3.09 -8.19
C ILE A 103 -4.57 -3.56 -6.72
N PHE A 104 -4.93 -2.66 -5.79
CA PHE A 104 -5.22 -2.99 -4.41
C PHE A 104 -6.65 -3.50 -4.28
N ASN A 105 -6.86 -4.57 -3.50
CA ASN A 105 -8.20 -5.12 -3.31
C ASN A 105 -9.13 -4.09 -2.64
N PRO A 106 -10.38 -3.94 -3.09
CA PRO A 106 -11.36 -3.05 -2.46
C PRO A 106 -11.75 -3.53 -1.06
N GLY A 107 -12.35 -2.66 -0.27
CA GLY A 107 -12.82 -2.98 1.08
C GLY A 107 -11.80 -2.72 2.19
N PHE A 108 -10.72 -2.00 1.87
CA PHE A 108 -9.69 -1.59 2.83
C PHE A 108 -10.17 -0.50 3.80
N GLY A 109 -9.46 -0.35 4.90
CA GLY A 109 -9.62 0.75 5.84
C GLY A 109 -9.28 2.10 5.21
N PHE A 110 -10.19 3.07 5.35
CA PHE A 110 -10.00 4.42 4.81
C PHE A 110 -8.96 5.26 5.60
N LEU A 111 -8.53 4.80 6.78
CA LEU A 111 -7.44 5.37 7.56
C LEU A 111 -6.30 4.37 7.69
N CYS A 112 -5.11 4.76 7.25
CA CYS A 112 -3.90 3.96 7.34
C CYS A 112 -2.96 4.54 8.40
N TRP A 113 -2.59 3.73 9.39
CA TRP A 113 -1.50 4.03 10.32
C TRP A 113 -0.16 4.01 9.59
N THR A 114 0.71 4.97 9.94
CA THR A 114 2.07 5.05 9.42
C THR A 114 3.09 4.84 10.54
N SER A 115 4.35 4.62 10.19
CA SER A 115 5.44 4.39 11.15
C SER A 115 5.81 5.62 11.99
N GLU A 116 5.40 6.82 11.58
CA GLU A 116 5.76 8.07 12.26
C GLU A 116 4.97 8.27 13.56
N VAL A 117 5.71 8.47 14.65
CA VAL A 117 5.20 8.68 16.00
C VAL A 117 5.74 9.99 16.56
N ARG A 118 4.89 10.76 17.25
CA ARG A 118 5.23 11.97 17.99
C ARG A 118 5.01 11.74 19.49
N ASN A 119 5.95 12.21 20.31
CA ASN A 119 5.90 12.14 21.78
C ASN A 119 5.63 10.73 22.34
N LYS A 120 5.89 9.67 21.56
CA LYS A 120 5.64 8.25 21.89
C LYS A 120 4.18 7.85 22.14
N ILE A 121 3.23 8.79 22.09
CA ILE A 121 1.81 8.56 22.40
C ILE A 121 0.88 8.84 21.22
N GLN A 122 1.35 9.51 20.17
CA GLN A 122 0.56 9.82 18.98
C GLN A 122 1.25 9.33 17.73
N ALA A 123 0.52 8.69 16.82
CA ALA A 123 1.03 8.32 15.50
C ALA A 123 0.25 9.01 14.39
N VAL A 124 0.88 9.09 13.22
CA VAL A 124 0.24 9.64 12.03
C VAL A 124 -0.73 8.63 11.43
N ARG A 125 -1.92 9.11 11.06
CA ARG A 125 -2.86 8.42 10.18
C ARG A 125 -2.99 9.17 8.87
N PHE A 126 -2.99 8.44 7.78
CA PHE A 126 -3.32 8.95 6.46
C PHE A 126 -4.74 8.54 6.07
N GLY A 127 -5.57 9.51 5.66
CA GLY A 127 -6.94 9.26 5.22
C GLY A 127 -7.08 9.24 3.71
N PHE A 128 -7.37 8.08 3.12
CA PHE A 128 -7.50 7.90 1.66
C PHE A 128 -8.64 8.69 1.03
N ARG A 129 -9.70 9.02 1.77
CA ARG A 129 -10.83 9.81 1.24
C ARG A 129 -10.44 11.25 0.88
N ARG A 130 -9.50 11.85 1.64
CA ARG A 130 -9.15 13.28 1.49
C ARG A 130 -7.68 13.53 1.19
N GLY A 131 -6.82 12.52 1.32
CA GLY A 131 -5.37 12.66 1.13
C GLY A 131 -4.69 13.45 2.26
N LEU A 132 -5.29 13.49 3.46
CA LEU A 132 -4.80 14.27 4.60
C LEU A 132 -4.23 13.38 5.70
N THR A 133 -3.27 13.92 6.43
CA THR A 133 -2.70 13.30 7.62
C THR A 133 -3.23 13.93 8.89
N THR A 134 -3.53 13.10 9.89
CA THR A 134 -3.86 13.52 11.25
C THR A 134 -2.99 12.79 12.26
N PHE A 135 -2.89 13.32 13.47
CA PHE A 135 -2.31 12.60 14.60
C PHE A 135 -3.44 11.99 15.43
N ASP A 136 -3.24 10.77 15.90
CA ASP A 136 -4.16 10.14 16.85
C ASP A 136 -3.39 9.27 17.84
N ASP A 137 -4.04 8.94 18.95
CA ASP A 137 -3.47 8.17 20.05
C ASP A 137 -3.09 6.75 19.59
N VAL A 138 -1.87 6.31 19.92
CA VAL A 138 -1.33 5.01 19.48
C VAL A 138 -2.06 3.81 20.06
N TYR A 139 -2.80 3.97 21.15
CA TYR A 139 -3.61 2.92 21.78
C TYR A 139 -5.05 2.91 21.29
N ARG A 140 -5.49 3.94 20.54
CA ARG A 140 -6.87 4.02 20.03
C ARG A 140 -7.09 3.04 18.87
N PRO A 141 -7.98 2.04 19.00
CA PRO A 141 -8.23 1.08 17.92
C PRO A 141 -9.22 1.59 16.86
N SER A 142 -9.93 2.68 17.15
CA SER A 142 -11.05 3.15 16.34
C SER A 142 -10.65 3.42 14.89
N ARG A 143 -11.20 2.59 13.98
CA ARG A 143 -11.10 2.69 12.51
C ARG A 143 -9.67 2.74 11.99
N GLY A 144 -8.73 2.16 12.72
CA GLY A 144 -7.33 2.07 12.31
C GLY A 144 -7.04 0.77 11.56
N ALA A 145 -6.33 0.86 10.44
CA ALA A 145 -5.76 -0.26 9.73
C ALA A 145 -4.39 0.16 9.18
N SER A 146 -3.62 -0.75 8.60
CA SER A 146 -2.45 -0.38 7.81
C SER A 146 -2.21 -1.34 6.66
N ARG A 147 -1.79 -0.80 5.52
CA ARG A 147 -1.30 -1.60 4.41
C ARG A 147 0.20 -1.76 4.60
N LEU A 148 0.61 -2.93 5.09
CA LEU A 148 2.01 -3.19 5.37
C LEU A 148 2.83 -3.23 4.08
N VAL A 149 4.06 -2.81 4.21
CA VAL A 149 5.02 -2.66 3.13
C VAL A 149 6.35 -3.28 3.55
N ARG A 150 7.17 -3.65 2.58
CA ARG A 150 8.56 -4.04 2.77
C ARG A 150 9.45 -3.46 1.68
N ASP A 151 10.73 -3.33 1.99
CA ASP A 151 11.76 -2.92 1.04
C ASP A 151 12.26 -4.11 0.22
N ILE A 152 12.60 -3.87 -1.05
CA ILE A 152 13.35 -4.80 -1.89
C ILE A 152 14.84 -4.52 -1.67
N PRO A 153 15.62 -5.46 -1.09
CA PRO A 153 17.04 -5.25 -0.80
C PRO A 153 17.84 -4.86 -2.04
N LYS A 154 18.74 -3.88 -1.92
CA LYS A 154 19.71 -3.59 -2.98
C LYS A 154 20.56 -4.84 -3.19
N LYS A 155 20.67 -5.31 -4.44
CA LYS A 155 21.73 -6.27 -4.78
C LYS A 155 23.04 -5.54 -4.47
N VAL A 156 23.79 -6.09 -3.52
CA VAL A 156 25.16 -5.67 -3.22
C VAL A 156 26.05 -6.14 -4.35
#